data_AF-A0A438BMI9-F1
#
_entry.id   AF-A0A438BMI9-F1
#
_cell.length_a   1.000
_cell.length_b   1.000
_cell.length_c   1.000
_cell.angle_alpha   90.00
_cell.angle_beta   90.00
_cell.angle_gamma   90.00
#
_symmetry.space_group_name_H-M   'P 1'
#
loop_
_entity.id
_entity.type
_entity.pdbx_description
1 polymer ?
#
loop_
_entity_poly.entity_id
_entity_poly.type
_entity_poly.pdbx_seq_one_letter_code
_entity_poly.pdbx_strand_id
1 'polypeptide(L)'
;MSFGYSFIALYLCIEKFASHHDLKASNLTGVDVGKNDISQSTKVWQSFQALGNIAFAYTFANILIEIQDTLKSPPAENKTMKRATLYGIGVTTAFYLSIGVMGYMAFGNDAPGNVLTGFHEPFWLVDLANFAVIIHLSGSFQVFAQPIFTVYEKWIASRWPPTSFFLHVYTIKLPFPRPCLFQFTLCKLLLRTLFIILTTTIAMMLPFFNAVLGFLGAISFWPLTVYFPVTMHLSHSKVKRRSREWMMLQSLSMVSLLVSAIATVGSIIDIVHRLEHTKLFSAKL
;
A
#
# COMPACT_ATOMS: atom_id res chain seq x y z
N MET A 1 -6.62 4.92 3.06
CA MET A 1 -6.09 5.56 4.28
C MET A 1 -7.11 5.43 5.38
N SER A 2 -6.68 5.06 6.59
CA SER A 2 -7.55 5.10 7.77
C SER A 2 -7.60 6.52 8.31
N PHE A 3 -8.74 7.20 8.17
CA PHE A 3 -8.87 8.59 8.63
C PHE A 3 -8.62 8.72 10.13
N GLY A 4 -9.16 7.82 10.95
CA GLY A 4 -8.97 7.85 12.41
C GLY A 4 -7.49 7.80 12.79
N TYR A 5 -6.75 6.86 12.21
CA TYR A 5 -5.29 6.77 12.37
C TYR A 5 -4.58 8.06 11.94
N SER A 6 -4.86 8.55 10.74
CA SER A 6 -4.18 9.70 10.16
C SER A 6 -4.41 10.99 10.95
N PHE A 7 -5.64 11.25 11.42
CA PHE A 7 -5.95 12.42 12.23
C PHE A 7 -5.31 12.35 13.61
N ILE A 8 -5.37 11.19 14.26
CA ILE A 8 -4.76 11.00 15.58
C ILE A 8 -3.23 11.14 15.48
N ALA A 9 -2.61 10.51 14.49
CA ALA A 9 -1.18 10.63 14.24
C ALA A 9 -0.77 12.09 14.00
N LEU A 10 -1.52 12.82 13.16
CA LEU A 10 -1.24 14.23 12.90
C LEU A 10 -1.36 15.07 14.17
N TYR A 11 -2.42 14.86 14.96
CA TYR A 11 -2.63 15.56 16.23
C TYR A 11 -1.46 15.32 17.20
N LEU A 12 -1.06 14.07 17.40
CA LEU A 12 0.07 13.71 18.28
C LEU A 12 1.40 14.31 17.80
N CYS A 13 1.63 14.34 16.49
CA CYS A 13 2.81 15.01 15.92
C CYS A 13 2.80 16.52 16.17
N ILE A 14 1.65 17.19 15.99
CA ILE A 14 1.51 18.63 16.26
C ILE A 14 1.75 18.91 17.75
N GLU A 15 1.14 18.14 18.64
CA GLU A 15 1.24 18.32 20.07
C GLU A 15 2.68 18.08 20.58
N LYS A 16 3.34 17.04 20.08
CA LYS A 16 4.76 16.79 20.39
C LYS A 16 5.68 17.90 19.91
N PHE A 17 5.45 18.40 18.70
CA PHE A 17 6.20 19.53 18.16
C PHE A 17 5.94 20.83 18.96
N ALA A 18 4.69 21.07 19.38
CA ALA A 18 4.33 22.25 20.16
C ALA A 18 4.88 22.21 21.60
N SER A 19 4.97 21.02 22.21
CA SER A 19 5.47 20.83 23.57
C SER A 19 7.00 20.84 23.68
N HIS A 20 7.71 20.50 22.60
CA HIS A 20 9.16 20.46 22.56
C HIS A 20 9.68 21.50 21.55
N HIS A 21 9.91 22.72 22.03
CA HIS A 21 10.46 23.81 21.20
C HIS A 21 11.91 23.59 20.76
N ASP A 22 12.63 22.68 21.40
CA ASP A 22 13.90 22.19 20.87
C ASP A 22 13.58 21.28 19.69
N LEU A 23 13.68 21.83 18.49
CA LEU A 23 13.81 21.08 17.24
C LEU A 23 14.89 20.02 17.49
N LYS A 24 14.49 18.77 17.80
CA LYS A 24 15.43 17.64 17.83
C LYS A 24 16.18 17.69 16.51
N ALA A 25 17.47 18.03 16.58
CA ALA A 25 18.32 18.47 15.47
C ALA A 25 17.89 17.87 14.13
N SER A 26 17.01 18.57 13.42
CA SER A 26 16.38 18.11 12.19
C SER A 26 17.22 18.67 11.07
N ASN A 27 18.24 17.92 10.68
CA ASN A 27 19.08 18.35 9.58
C ASN A 27 18.26 18.31 8.28
N LEU A 28 18.35 19.38 7.49
CA LEU A 28 17.65 19.50 6.21
C LEU A 28 18.03 18.35 5.25
N THR A 29 19.22 17.79 5.44
CA THR A 29 19.77 16.68 4.65
C THR A 29 19.42 15.31 5.22
N GLY A 30 18.59 15.23 6.27
CA GLY A 30 18.21 13.99 6.93
C GLY A 30 19.29 13.44 7.86
N VAL A 31 19.31 12.11 7.98
CA VAL A 31 20.18 11.39 8.92
C VAL A 31 21.67 11.69 8.68
N ASP A 32 22.40 11.95 9.77
CA ASP A 32 23.84 12.23 9.73
C ASP A 32 24.65 10.98 9.45
N VAL A 33 25.58 11.09 8.50
CA VAL A 33 26.48 9.98 8.18
C VAL A 33 27.57 9.87 9.24
N GLY A 34 27.82 8.65 9.71
CA GLY A 34 28.78 8.37 10.79
C GLY A 34 28.18 8.42 12.20
N LYS A 35 26.95 8.93 12.36
CA LYS A 35 26.18 8.76 13.61
C LYS A 35 25.45 7.41 13.53
N ASN A 36 25.54 6.59 14.59
CA ASN A 36 24.98 5.23 14.66
C ASN A 36 25.48 4.27 13.53
N ASP A 37 26.73 4.40 13.08
CA ASP A 37 27.35 3.58 12.03
C ASP A 37 26.62 3.58 10.66
N ILE A 38 25.84 4.63 10.37
CA ILE A 38 25.15 4.74 9.09
C ILE A 38 26.14 5.19 8.01
N SER A 39 26.37 4.31 7.03
CA SER A 39 27.22 4.61 5.86
C SER A 39 26.53 5.54 4.86
N GLN A 40 27.32 6.27 4.05
CA GLN A 40 26.80 7.08 2.93
C GLN A 40 25.93 6.24 1.98
N SER A 41 26.36 5.01 1.71
CA SER A 41 25.63 4.11 0.81
C SER A 41 24.24 3.76 1.35
N THR A 42 24.14 3.46 2.65
CA THR A 42 22.88 3.14 3.33
C THR A 42 21.89 4.30 3.22
N LYS A 43 22.36 5.53 3.43
CA LYS A 43 21.54 6.75 3.30
C LYS A 43 20.97 6.92 1.89
N VAL A 44 21.79 6.68 0.86
CA VAL A 44 21.35 6.76 -0.55
C VAL A 44 20.33 5.66 -0.86
N TRP A 45 20.57 4.43 -0.43
CA TRP A 45 19.64 3.31 -0.67
C TRP A 45 18.29 3.52 0.01
N GLN A 46 18.28 4.03 1.25
CA GLN A 46 17.06 4.39 1.96
C GLN A 46 16.30 5.53 1.26
N SER A 47 17.02 6.51 0.70
CA SER A 47 16.41 7.58 -0.10
C SER A 47 15.72 7.04 -1.35
N PHE A 48 16.33 6.06 -2.05
CA PHE A 48 15.69 5.41 -3.19
C PHE A 48 14.51 4.53 -2.80
N GLN A 49 14.61 3.79 -1.69
CA GLN A 49 13.48 3.05 -1.13
C GLN A 49 12.30 3.98 -0.80
N ALA A 50 12.56 5.19 -0.29
CA ALA A 50 11.52 6.17 -0.01
C ALA A 50 10.72 6.56 -1.26
N LEU A 51 11.34 6.60 -2.46
CA LEU A 51 10.62 6.81 -3.72
C LEU A 51 9.62 5.67 -4.00
N GLY A 52 10.00 4.43 -3.68
CA GLY A 52 9.10 3.27 -3.74
C GLY A 52 7.93 3.39 -2.77
N ASN A 53 8.18 3.85 -1.53
CA ASN A 53 7.13 4.11 -0.54
C ASN A 53 6.15 5.19 -1.01
N ILE A 54 6.65 6.27 -1.61
CA ILE A 54 5.81 7.31 -2.22
C ILE A 54 4.98 6.72 -3.36
N ALA A 55 5.59 5.91 -4.24
CA ALA A 55 4.87 5.29 -5.34
C ALA A 55 3.75 4.35 -4.85
N PHE A 56 4.02 3.56 -3.81
CA PHE A 56 3.02 2.71 -3.16
C PHE A 56 1.85 3.52 -2.58
N ALA A 57 2.14 4.68 -1.99
CA ALA A 57 1.12 5.54 -1.38
C ALA A 57 0.07 6.05 -2.37
N TYR A 58 0.38 6.10 -3.67
CA TYR A 58 -0.52 6.58 -4.73
C TYR A 58 -1.01 5.47 -5.68
N THR A 59 -0.97 4.20 -5.29
CA THR A 59 -1.31 3.06 -6.18
C THR A 59 -2.83 2.84 -6.40
N PHE A 60 -3.62 3.90 -6.60
CA PHE A 60 -5.07 3.76 -6.84
C PHE A 60 -5.44 3.37 -8.28
N ALA A 61 -4.50 3.51 -9.22
CA ALA A 61 -4.73 3.25 -10.65
C ALA A 61 -5.24 1.83 -10.93
N ASN A 62 -4.85 0.86 -10.09
CA ASN A 62 -5.22 -0.56 -10.22
C ASN A 62 -6.70 -0.86 -9.99
N ILE A 63 -7.44 0.05 -9.35
CA ILE A 63 -8.88 -0.10 -9.06
C ILE A 63 -9.71 1.03 -9.70
N LEU A 64 -9.04 1.94 -10.42
CA LEU A 64 -9.65 3.15 -10.97
C LEU A 64 -10.75 2.81 -11.98
N ILE A 65 -10.51 1.81 -12.83
CA ILE A 65 -11.44 1.42 -13.90
C ILE A 65 -12.65 0.71 -13.29
N GLU A 66 -12.43 -0.18 -12.33
CA GLU A 66 -13.47 -0.89 -11.60
C GLU A 66 -14.38 0.08 -10.84
N ILE A 67 -13.80 1.09 -10.18
CA ILE A 67 -14.59 2.14 -9.53
C ILE A 67 -15.39 2.91 -10.58
N GLN A 68 -14.75 3.33 -11.67
CA GLN A 68 -15.41 4.12 -12.71
C GLN A 68 -16.58 3.38 -13.36
N ASP A 69 -16.46 2.07 -13.58
CA ASP A 69 -17.51 1.22 -14.16
C ASP A 69 -18.75 1.11 -13.26
N THR A 70 -18.60 1.32 -11.95
CA THR A 70 -19.73 1.33 -11.00
C THR A 70 -20.43 2.69 -10.85
N LEU A 71 -19.88 3.75 -11.44
CA LEU A 71 -20.46 5.09 -11.34
C LEU A 71 -21.74 5.19 -12.17
N LYS A 72 -22.76 5.83 -11.60
CA LYS A 72 -24.03 6.07 -12.30
C LYS A 72 -23.92 7.28 -13.22
N SER A 73 -24.48 7.14 -14.42
CA SER A 73 -24.79 8.25 -15.33
C SER A 73 -26.25 8.71 -15.18
N PRO A 74 -26.58 10.00 -15.34
CA PRO A 74 -25.72 11.15 -15.69
C PRO A 74 -25.07 11.86 -14.47
N PRO A 75 -23.92 12.58 -14.64
CA PRO A 75 -23.14 12.77 -15.87
C PRO A 75 -22.23 11.57 -16.17
N ALA A 76 -21.64 11.55 -17.37
CA ALA A 76 -20.73 10.49 -17.82
C ALA A 76 -19.69 10.11 -16.74
N GLU A 77 -19.46 8.81 -16.60
CA GLU A 77 -18.66 8.19 -15.54
C GLU A 77 -17.26 8.78 -15.49
N ASN A 78 -16.65 9.05 -16.65
CA ASN A 78 -15.33 9.69 -16.74
C ASN A 78 -15.28 11.12 -16.18
N LYS A 79 -16.37 11.90 -16.26
CA LYS A 79 -16.45 13.26 -15.71
C LYS A 79 -16.55 13.21 -14.19
N THR A 80 -17.40 12.30 -13.68
CA THR A 80 -17.54 12.07 -12.24
C THR A 80 -16.22 11.54 -11.67
N MET A 81 -15.62 10.54 -12.31
CA MET A 81 -14.35 9.96 -11.87
C MET A 81 -13.21 10.97 -11.93
N LYS A 82 -13.13 11.82 -12.96
CA LYS A 82 -12.09 12.87 -13.02
C LYS A 82 -12.16 13.83 -11.83
N ARG A 83 -13.37 14.24 -11.43
CA ARG A 83 -13.57 15.10 -10.25
C ARG A 83 -13.24 14.34 -8.96
N ALA A 84 -13.76 13.12 -8.82
CA ALA A 84 -13.50 12.28 -7.65
C ALA A 84 -12.01 12.01 -7.46
N THR A 85 -11.28 11.68 -8.54
CA THR A 85 -9.83 11.48 -8.53
C THR A 85 -9.08 12.76 -8.19
N LEU A 86 -9.47 13.92 -8.73
CA LEU A 86 -8.84 15.20 -8.41
C LEU A 86 -8.95 15.51 -6.90
N TYR A 87 -10.16 15.41 -6.33
CA TYR A 87 -10.36 15.63 -4.90
C TYR A 87 -9.68 14.56 -4.05
N GLY A 88 -9.81 13.29 -4.44
CA GLY A 88 -9.25 12.16 -3.72
C GLY A 88 -7.73 12.24 -3.62
N ILE A 89 -7.04 12.47 -4.74
CA ILE A 89 -5.58 12.65 -4.77
C ILE A 89 -5.21 13.92 -4.00
N GLY A 90 -5.89 15.04 -4.23
CA GLY A 90 -5.57 16.31 -3.56
C GLY A 90 -5.65 16.21 -2.04
N VAL A 91 -6.73 15.64 -1.51
CA VAL A 91 -6.90 15.39 -0.07
C VAL A 91 -5.84 14.41 0.45
N THR A 92 -5.60 13.32 -0.28
CA THR A 92 -4.60 12.31 0.09
C THR A 92 -3.20 12.92 0.18
N THR A 93 -2.81 13.73 -0.80
CA THR A 93 -1.52 14.44 -0.84
C THR A 93 -1.40 15.43 0.30
N ALA A 94 -2.44 16.21 0.58
CA ALA A 94 -2.44 17.13 1.71
C ALA A 94 -2.19 16.37 3.03
N PHE A 95 -2.93 15.28 3.28
CA PHE A 95 -2.73 14.47 4.48
C PHE A 95 -1.33 13.83 4.57
N TYR A 96 -0.83 13.25 3.48
CA TYR A 96 0.50 12.64 3.47
C TYR A 96 1.60 13.67 3.73
N LEU A 97 1.52 14.85 3.11
CA LEU A 97 2.47 15.93 3.35
C LEU A 97 2.36 16.45 4.79
N SER A 98 1.14 16.68 5.31
CA SER A 98 0.95 17.14 6.68
C SER A 98 1.55 16.17 7.70
N ILE A 99 1.25 14.86 7.59
CA ILE A 99 1.79 13.85 8.50
C ILE A 99 3.29 13.69 8.33
N GLY A 100 3.79 13.69 7.09
CA GLY A 100 5.22 13.58 6.80
C GLY A 100 6.03 14.74 7.37
N VAL A 101 5.56 15.98 7.16
CA VAL A 101 6.22 17.19 7.67
C VAL A 101 6.11 17.27 9.19
N MET A 102 4.91 17.15 9.76
CA MET A 102 4.73 17.23 11.22
C MET A 102 5.41 16.08 11.94
N GLY A 103 5.39 14.87 11.38
CA GLY A 103 6.11 13.71 11.90
C GLY A 103 7.61 13.94 11.90
N TYR A 104 8.18 14.45 10.81
CA TYR A 104 9.60 14.78 10.77
C TYR A 104 9.96 15.94 11.71
N MET A 105 9.09 16.95 11.87
CA MET A 105 9.31 18.03 12.85
C MET A 105 9.27 17.52 14.30
N ALA A 106 8.41 16.53 14.59
CA ALA A 106 8.26 15.97 15.93
C ALA A 106 9.37 14.99 16.34
N PHE A 107 9.98 14.28 15.37
CA PHE A 107 10.95 13.22 15.62
C PHE A 107 12.34 13.47 15.04
N GLY A 108 12.47 14.37 14.06
CA GLY A 108 13.70 14.63 13.33
C GLY A 108 14.25 13.38 12.65
N ASN A 109 15.56 13.19 12.76
CA ASN A 109 16.27 12.03 12.22
C ASN A 109 15.87 10.69 12.85
N ASP A 110 15.18 10.72 14.00
CA ASP A 110 14.70 9.52 14.70
C ASP A 110 13.24 9.17 14.32
N ALA A 111 12.71 9.72 13.23
CA ALA A 111 11.36 9.45 12.76
C ALA A 111 11.14 7.96 12.49
N PRO A 112 10.18 7.31 13.18
CA PRO A 112 9.91 5.90 12.98
C PRO A 112 9.16 5.66 11.66
N GLY A 113 9.31 4.46 11.10
CA GLY A 113 8.64 4.08 9.87
C GLY A 113 7.12 4.05 9.96
N ASN A 114 6.59 3.63 11.11
CA ASN A 114 5.20 3.85 11.51
C ASN A 114 5.21 4.98 12.55
N VAL A 115 4.61 6.12 12.22
CA VAL A 115 4.65 7.31 13.08
C VAL A 115 4.11 7.05 14.50
N LEU A 116 3.12 6.16 14.65
CA LEU A 116 2.55 5.85 15.96
C LEU A 116 3.48 5.08 16.88
N THR A 117 4.46 4.33 16.35
CA THR A 117 5.43 3.63 17.21
C THR A 117 6.37 4.59 17.93
N GLY A 118 6.38 5.87 17.54
CA GLY A 118 7.12 6.91 18.24
C GLY A 118 6.37 7.52 19.44
N PHE A 119 5.12 7.15 19.66
CA PHE A 119 4.28 7.66 20.74
C PHE A 119 3.98 6.56 21.76
N HIS A 120 4.23 6.87 23.03
CA HIS A 120 3.93 5.98 24.15
C HIS A 120 2.78 6.53 24.99
N GLU A 121 2.57 7.85 25.01
CA GLU A 121 1.45 8.48 25.70
C GLU A 121 0.68 9.45 24.77
N PRO A 122 -0.64 9.61 24.98
CA PRO A 122 -1.50 8.79 25.85
C PRO A 122 -1.87 7.45 25.18
N PHE A 123 -1.71 6.33 25.90
CA PHE A 123 -1.89 4.96 25.38
C PHE A 123 -3.24 4.73 24.70
N TRP A 124 -4.35 5.20 25.31
CA TRP A 124 -5.70 4.99 24.79
C TRP A 124 -5.89 5.58 23.38
N LEU A 125 -5.21 6.69 23.09
CA LEU A 125 -5.34 7.40 21.82
C LEU A 125 -4.54 6.68 20.72
N VAL A 126 -3.35 6.18 21.06
CA VAL A 126 -2.55 5.32 20.19
C VAL A 126 -3.28 4.02 19.89
N ASP A 127 -3.89 3.39 20.90
CA ASP A 127 -4.68 2.16 20.74
C ASP A 127 -5.92 2.37 19.87
N LEU A 128 -6.63 3.48 20.06
CA LEU A 128 -7.77 3.86 19.21
C LEU A 128 -7.34 4.02 17.74
N ALA A 129 -6.20 4.65 17.51
CA ALA A 129 -5.66 4.82 16.16
C ALA A 129 -5.26 3.47 15.53
N ASN A 130 -4.62 2.58 16.28
CA ASN A 130 -4.32 1.22 15.83
C ASN A 130 -5.59 0.42 15.53
N PHE A 131 -6.64 0.54 16.36
CA PHE A 131 -7.93 -0.09 16.11
C PHE A 131 -8.58 0.42 14.82
N ALA A 132 -8.50 1.73 14.54
CA ALA A 132 -8.95 2.31 13.30
C ALA A 132 -8.18 1.78 12.06
N VAL A 133 -6.90 1.45 12.20
CA VAL A 133 -6.13 0.77 11.14
C VAL A 133 -6.64 -0.65 10.93
N ILE A 134 -6.90 -1.41 12.00
CA ILE A 134 -7.39 -2.79 11.90
C ILE A 134 -8.72 -2.84 11.15
N ILE A 135 -9.67 -1.97 11.47
CA ILE A 135 -10.96 -1.89 10.76
C ILE A 135 -10.73 -1.57 9.27
N HIS A 136 -9.91 -0.55 8.99
CA HIS A 136 -9.61 -0.13 7.62
C HIS A 136 -8.97 -1.26 6.80
N LEU A 137 -7.92 -1.89 7.31
CA LEU A 137 -7.19 -2.96 6.63
C LEU A 137 -8.05 -4.21 6.45
N SER A 138 -8.94 -4.51 7.41
CA SER A 138 -9.90 -5.62 7.27
C SER A 138 -10.80 -5.42 6.05
N GLY A 139 -11.34 -4.21 5.87
CA GLY A 139 -12.15 -3.87 4.68
C GLY A 139 -11.32 -3.91 3.40
N SER A 140 -10.14 -3.30 3.40
CA SER A 140 -9.25 -3.30 2.24
C SER A 140 -8.82 -4.71 1.82
N PHE A 141 -8.48 -5.58 2.77
CA PHE A 141 -8.12 -6.97 2.50
C PHE A 141 -9.24 -7.70 1.74
N GLN A 142 -10.50 -7.51 2.14
CA GLN A 142 -11.63 -8.12 1.42
C GLN A 142 -11.71 -7.64 -0.03
N VAL A 143 -11.56 -6.34 -0.30
CA VAL A 143 -11.62 -5.83 -1.68
C VAL A 143 -10.49 -6.39 -2.54
N PHE A 144 -9.26 -6.45 -2.02
CA PHE A 144 -8.10 -6.92 -2.78
C PHE A 144 -7.99 -8.44 -2.90
N ALA A 145 -8.52 -9.20 -1.94
CA ALA A 145 -8.48 -10.66 -1.98
C ALA A 145 -9.50 -11.28 -2.96
N GLN A 146 -10.64 -10.61 -3.22
CA GLN A 146 -11.70 -11.17 -4.07
C GLN A 146 -11.27 -11.42 -5.53
N PRO A 147 -10.55 -10.53 -6.22
CA PRO A 147 -10.04 -10.80 -7.56
C PRO A 147 -9.11 -12.02 -7.58
N ILE A 148 -8.23 -12.14 -6.57
CA ILE A 148 -7.30 -13.25 -6.41
C ILE A 148 -8.07 -14.57 -6.26
N PHE A 149 -9.03 -14.61 -5.34
CA PHE A 149 -9.89 -15.79 -5.16
C PHE A 149 -10.66 -16.14 -6.43
N THR A 150 -11.19 -15.14 -7.14
CA THR A 150 -11.94 -15.37 -8.38
C THR A 150 -11.06 -16.01 -9.46
N VAL A 151 -9.81 -15.58 -9.61
CA VAL A 151 -8.87 -16.16 -10.57
C VAL A 151 -8.57 -17.62 -10.24
N TYR A 152 -8.22 -17.91 -8.99
CA TYR A 152 -7.94 -19.29 -8.57
C TYR A 152 -9.17 -20.19 -8.66
N GLU A 153 -10.34 -19.71 -8.21
CA GLU A 153 -11.60 -20.46 -8.29
C GLU A 153 -11.97 -20.78 -9.74
N LYS A 154 -11.84 -19.81 -10.67
CA LYS A 154 -12.05 -20.04 -12.11
C LYS A 154 -11.04 -21.04 -12.69
N TRP A 155 -9.77 -20.92 -12.32
CA TRP A 155 -8.73 -21.83 -12.77
C TRP A 155 -9.00 -23.27 -12.33
N ILE A 156 -9.36 -23.49 -11.06
CA ILE A 156 -9.73 -24.82 -10.55
C ILE A 156 -10.98 -25.35 -11.25
N ALA A 157 -12.01 -24.51 -11.40
CA ALA A 157 -13.25 -24.89 -12.09
C ALA A 157 -13.03 -25.25 -13.57
N SER A 158 -12.06 -24.63 -14.23
CA SER A 158 -11.70 -24.98 -15.62
C SER A 158 -10.97 -26.32 -15.73
N ARG A 159 -10.31 -26.75 -14.65
CA ARG A 159 -9.45 -27.95 -14.64
C ARG A 159 -10.19 -29.20 -14.13
N TRP A 160 -11.22 -29.03 -13.30
CA TRP A 160 -11.95 -30.13 -12.66
C TRP A 160 -13.44 -30.07 -13.00
N PRO A 161 -14.09 -31.20 -13.32
CA PRO A 161 -15.52 -31.22 -13.56
C PRO A 161 -16.31 -30.85 -12.28
N PRO A 162 -17.46 -30.17 -12.42
CA PRO A 162 -18.28 -29.69 -11.30
C PRO A 162 -18.87 -30.80 -10.43
N THR A 163 -18.76 -32.07 -10.86
CA THR A 163 -19.15 -33.26 -10.10
C THR A 163 -18.10 -33.72 -9.07
N SER A 164 -16.91 -33.10 -9.05
CA SER A 164 -15.89 -33.40 -8.05
C SER A 164 -16.35 -32.97 -6.65
N PHE A 165 -16.14 -33.84 -5.65
CA PHE A 165 -16.42 -33.60 -4.23
C PHE A 165 -15.91 -32.24 -3.72
N PHE A 166 -14.81 -31.75 -4.30
CA PHE A 166 -14.20 -30.46 -3.97
C PHE A 166 -14.99 -29.23 -4.43
N LEU A 167 -15.77 -29.34 -5.51
CA LEU A 167 -16.58 -28.26 -6.09
C LEU A 167 -18.06 -28.36 -5.70
N HIS A 168 -18.45 -29.40 -4.98
CA HIS A 168 -19.81 -29.59 -4.51
C HIS A 168 -20.23 -28.47 -3.55
N VAL A 169 -21.43 -27.91 -3.76
CA VAL A 169 -21.99 -26.84 -2.94
C VAL A 169 -22.73 -27.46 -1.75
N TYR A 170 -22.15 -27.33 -0.57
CA TYR A 170 -22.78 -27.74 0.68
C TYR A 170 -23.69 -26.62 1.17
N THR A 171 -24.91 -26.97 1.56
CA THR A 171 -25.88 -26.01 2.11
C THR A 171 -26.18 -26.36 3.56
N ILE A 172 -25.90 -25.42 4.47
CA ILE A 172 -26.26 -25.53 5.89
C ILE A 172 -27.42 -24.58 6.15
N LYS A 173 -28.51 -25.12 6.70
CA LYS A 173 -29.62 -24.32 7.23
C LYS A 173 -29.25 -23.86 8.64
N LEU A 174 -29.02 -22.57 8.82
CA LEU A 174 -28.75 -22.01 10.15
C LEU A 174 -30.06 -21.81 10.93
N PRO A 175 -30.10 -22.13 12.24
CA PRO A 175 -31.29 -22.01 13.08
C PRO A 175 -31.49 -20.55 13.55
N PHE A 176 -31.58 -19.60 12.62
CA PHE A 176 -31.94 -18.21 12.90
C PHE A 176 -33.41 -17.95 12.55
N PRO A 177 -34.08 -16.94 13.17
CA PRO A 177 -35.48 -16.59 12.90
C PRO A 177 -35.77 -16.19 11.45
N ARG A 178 -34.73 -15.92 10.65
CA ARG A 178 -34.79 -15.89 9.19
C ARG A 178 -34.01 -17.09 8.66
N PRO A 179 -34.60 -17.98 7.83
CA PRO A 179 -33.88 -19.11 7.27
C PRO A 179 -32.78 -18.60 6.33
N CYS A 180 -31.58 -18.45 6.86
CA CYS A 180 -30.40 -18.10 6.10
C CYS A 180 -29.75 -19.41 5.63
N LEU A 181 -29.77 -19.61 4.31
CA LEU A 181 -29.08 -20.74 3.69
C LEU A 181 -27.62 -20.35 3.53
N PHE A 182 -26.74 -20.97 4.32
CA PHE A 182 -25.31 -20.78 4.17
C PHE A 182 -24.78 -21.80 3.15
N GLN A 183 -24.39 -21.31 1.98
CA GLN A 183 -23.81 -22.13 0.93
C GLN A 183 -22.28 -21.99 0.96
N PHE A 184 -21.56 -23.10 1.06
CA PHE A 184 -20.11 -23.10 0.96
C PHE A 184 -19.60 -24.28 0.13
N THR A 185 -18.41 -24.11 -0.42
CA THR A 185 -17.71 -25.13 -1.19
C THR A 185 -16.42 -25.46 -0.45
N LEU A 186 -16.11 -26.74 -0.25
CA LEU A 186 -14.90 -27.15 0.48
C LEU A 186 -13.62 -26.58 -0.14
N CYS A 187 -13.53 -26.52 -1.48
CA CYS A 187 -12.42 -25.88 -2.18
C CYS A 187 -12.25 -24.41 -1.78
N LYS A 188 -13.35 -23.64 -1.66
CA LYS A 188 -13.28 -22.23 -1.27
C LYS A 188 -12.82 -22.08 0.17
N LEU A 189 -13.30 -22.95 1.05
CA LEU A 189 -12.90 -22.94 2.46
C LEU A 189 -11.39 -23.19 2.59
N LEU A 190 -10.90 -24.31 2.04
CA LEU A 190 -9.50 -24.70 2.14
C LEU A 190 -8.55 -23.69 1.49
N LEU A 191 -8.88 -23.23 0.28
CA LEU A 191 -8.03 -22.29 -0.46
C LEU A 191 -7.93 -20.94 0.27
N ARG A 192 -9.04 -20.42 0.77
CA ARG A 192 -9.07 -19.14 1.49
C ARG A 192 -8.35 -19.24 2.84
N THR A 193 -8.53 -20.35 3.57
CA THR A 193 -7.78 -20.58 4.82
C THR A 193 -6.29 -20.71 4.57
N LEU A 194 -5.89 -21.45 3.53
CA LEU A 194 -4.47 -21.61 3.18
C LEU A 194 -3.85 -20.26 2.79
N PHE A 195 -4.57 -19.45 2.01
CA PHE A 195 -4.13 -18.11 1.63
C PHE A 195 -3.92 -17.21 2.86
N ILE A 196 -4.84 -17.25 3.83
CA ILE A 196 -4.71 -16.48 5.08
C ILE A 196 -3.52 -16.98 5.90
N ILE A 197 -3.34 -18.29 6.05
CA ILE A 197 -2.20 -18.88 6.78
C ILE A 197 -0.88 -18.47 6.12
N LEU A 198 -0.79 -18.54 4.79
CA LEU A 198 0.41 -18.19 4.04
C LEU A 198 0.75 -16.71 4.20
N THR A 199 -0.23 -15.82 3.98
CA THR A 199 -0.02 -14.37 4.08
C THR A 199 0.37 -13.95 5.51
N THR A 200 -0.25 -14.57 6.52
CA THR A 200 0.08 -14.34 7.94
C THR A 200 1.50 -14.83 8.27
N THR A 201 1.87 -16.01 7.77
CA THR A 201 3.23 -16.55 7.94
C THR A 201 4.28 -15.62 7.32
N ILE A 202 4.04 -15.14 6.09
CA ILE A 202 4.94 -14.20 5.42
C ILE A 202 5.06 -12.89 6.21
N ALA A 203 3.94 -12.36 6.72
CA ALA A 203 3.95 -11.15 7.55
C ALA A 203 4.74 -11.33 8.86
N MET A 204 4.68 -12.51 9.47
CA MET A 204 5.49 -12.85 10.66
C MET A 204 6.99 -13.01 10.34
N MET A 205 7.34 -13.46 9.13
CA MET A 205 8.73 -13.63 8.70
C MET A 205 9.41 -12.32 8.31
N LEU A 206 8.65 -11.34 7.81
CA LEU A 206 9.18 -10.08 7.25
C LEU A 206 8.61 -8.86 7.99
N PRO A 207 9.07 -8.54 9.22
CA PRO A 207 8.56 -7.42 10.02
C PRO A 207 9.07 -6.04 9.55
N PHE A 208 9.51 -5.90 8.30
CA PHE A 208 10.08 -4.67 7.74
C PHE A 208 9.09 -3.95 6.83
N PHE A 209 8.04 -3.42 7.42
CA PHE A 209 6.90 -2.84 6.69
C PHE A 209 7.32 -1.89 5.56
N ASN A 210 8.14 -0.88 5.86
CA ASN A 210 8.57 0.12 4.86
C ASN A 210 9.44 -0.46 3.75
N ALA A 211 10.22 -1.49 4.02
CA ALA A 211 11.08 -2.09 3.01
C ALA A 211 10.26 -2.92 2.02
N VAL A 212 9.29 -3.66 2.55
CA VAL A 212 8.32 -4.42 1.75
C VAL A 212 7.43 -3.47 0.94
N LEU A 213 6.92 -2.39 1.54
CA LEU A 213 6.12 -1.40 0.82
C LEU A 213 6.92 -0.69 -0.27
N GLY A 214 8.17 -0.30 0.03
CA GLY A 214 9.06 0.33 -0.94
C GLY A 214 9.30 -0.57 -2.15
N PHE A 215 9.54 -1.86 -1.90
CA PHE A 215 9.72 -2.86 -2.95
C PHE A 215 8.44 -3.07 -3.79
N LEU A 216 7.30 -3.29 -3.13
CA LEU A 216 6.01 -3.50 -3.81
C LEU A 216 5.59 -2.28 -4.63
N GLY A 217 5.78 -1.07 -4.07
CA GLY A 217 5.55 0.18 -4.77
C GLY A 217 6.44 0.31 -6.00
N ALA A 218 7.75 0.10 -5.84
CA ALA A 218 8.70 0.24 -6.94
C ALA A 218 8.44 -0.74 -8.09
N ILE A 219 8.18 -2.02 -7.80
CA ILE A 219 7.97 -3.03 -8.86
C ILE A 219 6.63 -2.85 -9.58
N SER A 220 5.59 -2.38 -8.88
CA SER A 220 4.25 -2.22 -9.45
C SER A 220 4.04 -0.87 -10.14
N PHE A 221 4.74 0.18 -9.71
CA PHE A 221 4.53 1.55 -10.17
C PHE A 221 4.72 1.71 -11.67
N TRP A 222 5.91 1.39 -12.20
CA TRP A 222 6.16 1.56 -13.63
C TRP A 222 5.21 0.72 -14.50
N PRO A 223 5.08 -0.60 -14.36
CA PRO A 223 4.28 -1.39 -15.29
C PRO A 223 2.79 -1.06 -15.19
N LEU A 224 2.24 -0.92 -13.98
CA LEU A 224 0.80 -0.80 -13.76
C LEU A 224 0.30 0.65 -13.77
N THR A 225 1.05 1.58 -13.19
CA THR A 225 0.59 2.97 -13.03
C THR A 225 1.02 3.87 -14.18
N VAL A 226 2.15 3.58 -14.83
CA VAL A 226 2.71 4.45 -15.88
C VAL A 226 2.66 3.80 -17.25
N TYR A 227 3.40 2.71 -17.45
CA TYR A 227 3.60 2.08 -18.75
C TYR A 227 2.29 1.62 -19.39
N PHE A 228 1.48 0.87 -18.65
CA PHE A 228 0.22 0.32 -19.18
C PHE A 228 -0.77 1.43 -19.58
N PRO A 229 -1.13 2.40 -18.71
CA PRO A 229 -2.02 3.51 -19.09
C PRO A 229 -1.47 4.38 -20.22
N VAL A 230 -0.16 4.68 -20.22
CA VAL A 230 0.47 5.47 -21.29
C VAL A 230 0.36 4.74 -22.63
N THR A 231 0.69 3.46 -22.66
CA THR A 231 0.64 2.65 -23.90
C THR A 231 -0.81 2.51 -24.39
N MET A 232 -1.75 2.32 -23.47
CA MET A 232 -3.18 2.30 -23.78
C MET A 232 -3.64 3.62 -24.41
N HIS A 233 -3.27 4.77 -23.83
CA HIS A 233 -3.62 6.09 -24.37
C HIS A 233 -3.01 6.33 -25.75
N LEU A 234 -1.74 5.99 -25.95
CA LEU A 234 -1.06 6.15 -27.23
C LEU A 234 -1.71 5.31 -28.34
N SER A 235 -2.11 4.07 -28.02
CA SER A 235 -2.79 3.16 -28.94
C SER A 235 -4.21 3.64 -29.27
N HIS A 236 -4.99 4.00 -28.24
CA HIS A 236 -6.38 4.42 -28.40
C HIS A 236 -6.52 5.77 -29.11
N SER A 237 -5.73 6.76 -28.72
CA SER A 237 -5.78 8.13 -29.27
C SER A 237 -5.02 8.26 -30.60
N LYS A 238 -4.39 7.17 -31.08
CA LYS A 238 -3.57 7.14 -32.32
C LYS A 238 -2.56 8.28 -32.40
N VAL A 239 -1.90 8.58 -31.28
CA VAL A 239 -0.98 9.71 -31.17
C VAL A 239 0.17 9.53 -32.16
N LYS A 240 0.42 10.55 -33.00
CA LYS A 240 1.48 10.49 -34.03
C LYS A 240 2.84 10.24 -33.37
N ARG A 241 3.55 9.22 -33.86
CA ARG A 241 4.92 8.89 -33.42
C ARG A 241 5.83 10.11 -33.58
N ARG A 242 6.66 10.40 -32.56
CA ARG A 242 7.52 11.60 -32.45
C ARG A 242 6.80 12.95 -32.32
N SER A 243 5.48 12.98 -32.13
CA SER A 243 4.82 14.21 -31.68
C SER A 243 5.34 14.65 -30.30
N ARG A 244 5.13 15.92 -29.93
CA ARG A 244 5.52 16.43 -28.60
C ARG A 244 4.84 15.64 -27.46
N GLU A 245 3.55 15.33 -27.62
CA GLU A 245 2.80 14.51 -26.66
C GLU A 245 3.40 13.10 -26.54
N TRP A 246 3.71 12.44 -27.67
CA TRP A 246 4.35 11.13 -27.66
C TRP A 246 5.70 11.17 -26.95
N MET A 247 6.55 12.16 -27.24
CA MET A 247 7.87 12.30 -26.60
C MET A 247 7.74 12.54 -25.10
N MET A 248 6.78 13.36 -24.66
CA MET A 248 6.53 13.64 -23.24
C MET A 248 6.04 12.41 -22.49
N LEU A 249 5.13 11.63 -23.08
CA LEU A 249 4.62 10.40 -22.46
C LEU A 249 5.68 9.30 -22.40
N GLN A 250 6.52 9.19 -23.43
CA GLN A 250 7.63 8.23 -23.45
C GLN A 250 8.74 8.64 -22.47
N SER A 251 9.07 9.93 -22.37
CA SER A 251 10.04 10.40 -21.37
C SER A 251 9.54 10.17 -19.95
N LEU A 252 8.26 10.44 -19.67
CA LEU A 252 7.62 10.13 -18.38
C LEU A 252 7.74 8.64 -18.04
N SER A 253 7.46 7.76 -19.00
CA SER A 253 7.59 6.31 -18.82
C SER A 253 9.04 5.90 -18.53
N MET A 254 10.01 6.45 -19.27
CA MET A 254 11.43 6.12 -19.07
C MET A 254 11.97 6.61 -17.73
N VAL A 255 11.63 7.85 -17.32
CA VAL A 255 11.99 8.38 -16.00
C VAL A 255 11.38 7.53 -14.88
N SER A 256 10.11 7.16 -15.03
CA SER A 256 9.41 6.30 -14.06
C SER A 256 10.02 4.91 -13.97
N LEU A 257 10.49 4.34 -15.10
CA LEU A 257 11.22 3.08 -15.13
C LEU A 257 12.52 3.16 -14.34
N LEU A 258 13.31 4.23 -14.57
CA LEU A 258 14.57 4.44 -13.86
C LEU A 258 14.34 4.59 -12.35
N VAL A 259 13.34 5.41 -11.95
CA VAL A 259 12.95 5.57 -10.55
C VAL A 259 12.52 4.24 -9.92
N SER A 260 11.71 3.45 -10.65
CA SER A 260 11.27 2.13 -10.19
C SER A 260 12.45 1.17 -10.02
N ALA A 261 13.40 1.16 -10.96
CA ALA A 261 14.58 0.30 -10.91
C ALA A 261 15.46 0.63 -9.69
N ILE A 262 15.82 1.90 -9.49
CA ILE A 262 16.66 2.32 -8.35
C ILE A 262 15.95 2.09 -7.01
N ALA A 263 14.64 2.35 -6.93
CA ALA A 263 13.84 2.11 -5.72
C ALA A 263 13.71 0.62 -5.40
N THR A 264 13.60 -0.23 -6.42
CA THR A 264 13.60 -1.70 -6.27
C THR A 264 14.93 -2.17 -5.71
N VAL A 265 16.05 -1.72 -6.27
CA VAL A 265 17.40 -2.07 -5.78
C VAL A 265 17.60 -1.59 -4.34
N GLY A 266 17.25 -0.33 -4.04
CA GLY A 266 17.36 0.21 -2.68
C GLY A 266 16.51 -0.57 -1.66
N SER A 267 15.30 -0.99 -2.05
CA SER A 267 14.42 -1.79 -1.19
C SER A 267 14.97 -3.21 -0.97
N ILE A 268 15.51 -3.86 -1.99
CA ILE A 268 16.13 -5.19 -1.86
C ILE A 268 17.33 -5.13 -0.92
N ILE A 269 18.21 -4.13 -1.08
CA ILE A 269 19.39 -3.96 -0.24
C ILE A 269 18.98 -3.79 1.24
N ASP A 270 17.97 -2.96 1.51
CA ASP A 270 17.48 -2.75 2.88
C ASP A 270 16.81 -4.02 3.44
N ILE A 271 16.06 -4.79 2.64
CA ILE A 271 15.49 -6.08 3.07
C ILE A 271 16.60 -7.08 3.43
N VAL A 272 17.60 -7.25 2.56
CA VAL A 272 18.71 -8.19 2.78
C VAL A 272 19.50 -7.80 4.02
N HIS A 273 19.86 -6.53 4.16
CA HIS A 273 20.59 -6.03 5.31
C HIS A 273 19.82 -6.26 6.63
N ARG A 274 18.50 -6.03 6.64
CA ARG A 274 17.69 -6.28 7.82
C ARG A 274 17.55 -7.76 8.14
N LEU A 275 17.43 -8.62 7.12
CA LEU A 275 17.36 -10.07 7.30
C LEU A 275 18.62 -10.65 7.94
N GLU A 276 19.81 -10.13 7.60
CA GLU A 276 21.08 -10.53 8.22
C GLU A 276 21.12 -10.26 9.73
N HIS A 277 20.41 -9.23 10.19
CA HIS A 277 20.40 -8.79 11.59
C HIS A 277 19.18 -9.25 12.40
N THR A 278 18.18 -9.86 11.77
CA THR A 278 16.98 -10.36 12.46
C THR A 278 16.97 -11.87 12.59
N LYS A 279 16.60 -12.36 13.79
CA LYS A 279 16.18 -13.75 13.95
C LYS A 279 14.79 -13.91 13.34
N LEU A 280 14.65 -14.82 12.37
CA LEU A 280 13.36 -15.25 11.84
C LEU A 280 12.41 -15.59 13.00
N PHE A 281 11.18 -15.06 12.95
CA PHE A 281 10.13 -15.19 13.99
C PHE A 281 10.37 -14.47 15.32
N SER A 282 11.33 -13.54 15.41
CA SER A 282 11.49 -12.68 16.58
C SER A 282 10.85 -11.31 16.34
N ALA A 283 9.68 -11.07 16.93
CA ALA A 283 9.12 -9.73 17.07
C ALA A 283 9.71 -9.08 18.33
N LYS A 284 10.60 -8.10 18.16
CA LYS A 284 10.88 -7.15 19.25
C LYS A 284 9.71 -6.16 19.24
N LEU A 285 8.81 -6.33 20.21
CA LEU A 285 7.77 -5.35 20.55
C LEU A 285 8.42 -4.07 21.07
#